data_AF-A0A7C1AKW7-F1
#
_entry.id   AF-A0A7C1AKW7-F1
#
_cell.length_a   1.000
_cell.length_b   1.000
_cell.length_c   1.000
_cell.angle_alpha   90.00
_cell.angle_beta   90.00
_cell.angle_gamma   90.00
#
_symmetry.space_group_name_H-M   'P 1'
#
loop_
_entity.id
_entity.type
_entity.pdbx_description
1 polymer ?
#
loop_
_entity_poly.entity_id
_entity_poly.type
_entity_poly.pdbx_seq_one_letter_code
_entity_poly.pdbx_strand_id
1 'polypeptide(L)'
;MATAVFAIVILALSAPAPAQALEARFSSPDRLLQWINDYRTKPQPAAVPKAVHAMRELGLLKSPDKAGLLIGFIAGVLGSNQPRAEKLIT
;
A
#
# COMPACT_ATOMS: atom_id res chain seq x y z
N MET A 1 6.99 20.61 -36.55
CA MET A 1 5.67 20.39 -35.90
C MET A 1 5.39 18.92 -35.57
N ALA A 2 5.82 17.93 -36.37
CA ALA A 2 5.54 16.50 -36.12
C ALA A 2 6.38 15.83 -35.00
N THR A 3 7.60 16.32 -34.73
CA THR A 3 8.52 15.73 -33.73
C THR A 3 8.14 16.05 -32.28
N ALA A 4 7.56 17.22 -32.03
CA ALA A 4 7.12 17.62 -30.69
C ALA A 4 5.92 16.81 -30.19
N VAL A 5 5.02 16.41 -31.09
CA VAL A 5 3.83 15.59 -30.74
C VAL A 5 4.24 14.17 -30.37
N PHE A 6 5.23 13.60 -31.07
CA PHE A 6 5.72 12.25 -30.77
C PHE A 6 6.43 12.16 -29.41
N ALA A 7 7.18 13.20 -29.03
CA ALA A 7 7.87 13.25 -27.73
C ALA A 7 6.91 13.36 -26.54
N ILE A 8 5.78 14.07 -26.69
CA ILE A 8 4.78 14.23 -25.62
C ILE A 8 3.98 12.94 -25.39
N VAL A 9 3.69 12.19 -26.47
CA VAL A 9 2.98 10.89 -26.37
C VAL A 9 3.82 9.83 -25.64
N ILE A 10 5.14 9.80 -25.86
CA ILE A 10 6.04 8.85 -25.18
C ILE A 10 6.17 9.18 -23.68
N LEU A 11 6.16 10.46 -23.31
CA LEU A 11 6.25 10.87 -21.91
C LEU A 11 4.96 10.56 -21.12
N ALA A 12 3.79 10.64 -21.76
CA ALA A 12 2.51 10.31 -21.12
C ALA A 12 2.33 8.81 -20.79
N LEU A 13 3.05 7.92 -21.49
CA LEU A 13 3.05 6.47 -21.26
C LEU A 13 4.01 6.02 -20.14
N SER A 14 4.82 6.94 -19.60
CA SER A 14 5.86 6.62 -18.61
C SER A 14 5.40 6.71 -17.16
N ALA A 15 4.15 7.12 -16.92
CA ALA A 15 3.61 7.18 -15.55
C ALA A 15 3.39 5.77 -15.01
N PRO A 16 3.90 5.44 -13.81
CA PRO A 16 3.70 4.12 -13.22
C PRO A 16 2.20 3.88 -13.02
N ALA A 17 1.73 2.70 -13.44
CA ALA A 17 0.34 2.32 -13.25
C ALA A 17 -0.01 2.32 -11.75
N PRO A 18 -1.28 2.54 -11.37
CA PRO A 18 -1.70 2.60 -9.97
C PRO A 18 -1.24 1.39 -9.13
N ALA A 19 -1.18 0.22 -9.76
CA ALA A 19 -0.68 -1.01 -9.14
C ALA A 19 0.83 -0.95 -8.82
N GLN A 20 1.66 -0.43 -9.73
CA GLN A 20 3.10 -0.27 -9.52
C GLN A 20 3.41 0.81 -8.49
N ALA A 21 2.63 1.90 -8.49
CA ALA A 21 2.74 2.94 -7.46
C ALA A 21 2.40 2.39 -6.07
N LEU A 22 1.45 1.46 -5.97
CA LEU A 22 1.13 0.78 -4.70
C LEU A 22 2.24 -0.19 -4.28
N GLU A 23 2.85 -0.92 -5.21
CA GLU A 23 3.99 -1.80 -4.94
C GLU A 23 5.19 -1.02 -4.41
N ALA A 24 5.49 0.13 -5.02
CA ALA A 24 6.59 0.99 -4.60
C ALA A 24 6.42 1.53 -3.16
N ARG A 25 5.18 1.60 -2.64
CA ARG A 25 4.89 2.00 -1.25
C ARG A 25 5.19 0.88 -0.24
N PHE A 26 5.19 -0.37 -0.70
CA PHE A 26 5.39 -1.54 0.16
C PHE A 26 6.74 -2.22 -0.07
N SER A 27 7.64 -1.57 -0.80
CA SER A 27 8.95 -2.12 -1.18
C SER A 27 9.96 -2.16 -0.02
N SER A 28 9.71 -1.46 1.09
CA SER A 28 10.60 -1.45 2.25
C SER A 28 9.83 -1.20 3.55
N PRO A 29 10.41 -1.55 4.72
CA PRO A 29 9.78 -1.32 6.01
C PRO A 29 9.43 0.14 6.25
N ASP A 30 10.34 1.07 5.97
CA ASP A 30 10.15 2.50 6.21
C ASP A 30 9.00 3.08 5.39
N ARG A 31 8.91 2.69 4.10
CA ARG A 31 7.82 3.16 3.23
C ARG A 31 6.47 2.58 3.65
N LEU A 32 6.44 1.32 4.07
CA LEU A 32 5.24 0.69 4.57
C LEU A 32 4.77 1.37 5.87
N LEU A 33 5.68 1.67 6.80
CA LEU A 33 5.37 2.40 8.03
C LEU A 33 4.91 3.82 7.74
N GLN A 34 5.54 4.52 6.80
CA GLN A 34 5.08 5.83 6.35
C GLN A 34 3.64 5.76 5.81
N TRP A 35 3.34 4.76 4.98
CA TRP A 35 1.97 4.56 4.48
C TRP A 35 0.96 4.29 5.61
N ILE A 36 1.33 3.54 6.64
CA ILE A 36 0.49 3.33 7.84
C ILE A 36 0.24 4.66 8.57
N ASN A 37 1.29 5.46 8.77
CA ASN A 37 1.19 6.76 9.45
C ASN A 37 0.26 7.72 8.70
N ASP A 38 0.36 7.73 7.37
CA ASP A 38 -0.45 8.59 6.50
C ASP A 38 -1.87 8.05 6.27
N TYR A 39 -2.16 6.79 6.63
CA TYR A 39 -3.38 6.09 6.27
C TYR A 39 -4.67 6.85 6.63
N ARG A 40 -4.69 7.52 7.79
CA ARG A 40 -5.88 8.26 8.25
C ARG A 40 -6.25 9.44 7.36
N THR A 41 -5.29 10.01 6.63
CA THR A 41 -5.53 11.14 5.73
C THR A 41 -6.29 10.71 4.47
N LYS A 42 -6.03 9.49 3.99
CA LYS A 42 -6.68 8.91 2.82
C LYS A 42 -6.80 7.38 2.97
N PRO A 43 -7.83 6.93 3.71
CA PRO A 43 -8.02 5.51 3.98
C PRO A 43 -8.15 4.70 2.69
N GLN A 44 -7.35 3.65 2.59
CA GLN A 44 -7.32 2.73 1.45
C GLN A 44 -7.45 1.29 1.94
N PRO A 45 -8.63 0.87 2.46
CA PRO A 45 -8.80 -0.46 3.05
C PRO A 45 -8.48 -1.59 2.06
N ALA A 46 -8.79 -1.42 0.77
CA ALA A 46 -8.47 -2.39 -0.27
C ALA A 46 -6.96 -2.61 -0.52
N ALA A 47 -6.09 -1.71 -0.06
CA ALA A 47 -4.64 -1.88 -0.15
C ALA A 47 -4.06 -2.71 1.00
N VAL A 48 -4.84 -2.93 2.07
CA VAL A 48 -4.39 -3.61 3.29
C VAL A 48 -4.02 -5.07 3.06
N PRO A 49 -4.76 -5.89 2.27
CA PRO A 49 -4.31 -7.26 1.96
C PRO A 49 -2.90 -7.28 1.37
N LYS A 50 -2.62 -6.39 0.41
CA LYS A 50 -1.30 -6.28 -0.22
C LYS A 50 -0.23 -5.81 0.77
N ALA A 51 -0.56 -4.87 1.64
CA ALA A 51 0.34 -4.43 2.71
C ALA A 51 0.68 -5.58 3.67
N VAL A 52 -0.29 -6.43 4.04
CA VAL A 52 -0.08 -7.60 4.91
C VAL A 52 0.89 -8.60 4.27
N HIS A 53 0.75 -8.88 2.97
CA HIS A 53 1.72 -9.71 2.25
C HIS A 53 3.13 -9.12 2.32
N ALA A 54 3.28 -7.81 2.09
CA ALA A 54 4.57 -7.14 2.19
C ALA A 54 5.13 -7.17 3.63
N MET A 55 4.30 -7.00 4.67
CA MET A 55 4.74 -7.14 6.07
C MET A 55 5.34 -8.52 6.34
N ARG A 56 4.74 -9.58 5.76
CA ARG A 56 5.22 -10.96 5.86
C ARG A 56 6.54 -11.15 5.10
N GLU A 57 6.63 -10.66 3.87
CA GLU A 57 7.85 -10.74 3.03
C GLU A 57 9.03 -9.97 3.63
N LEU A 58 8.76 -8.80 4.20
CA LEU A 58 9.75 -7.96 4.88
C LEU A 58 10.07 -8.46 6.31
N GLY A 59 9.43 -9.53 6.77
CA GLY A 59 9.69 -10.13 8.09
C GLY A 59 9.22 -9.30 9.29
N LEU A 60 8.42 -8.25 9.08
CA LEU A 60 8.04 -7.29 10.12
C LEU A 60 7.14 -7.87 11.21
N LEU A 61 6.40 -8.93 10.87
CA LEU A 61 5.53 -9.64 11.82
C LEU A 61 6.31 -10.55 12.78
N LYS A 62 7.61 -10.80 12.53
CA LYS A 62 8.48 -11.60 13.42
C LYS A 62 9.12 -10.77 14.52
N SER A 63 9.19 -9.46 14.33
CA SER A 63 9.76 -8.49 15.26
C SER A 63 8.71 -8.15 16.33
N PRO A 64 8.86 -8.59 17.60
CA PRO A 64 7.85 -8.37 18.63
C PRO A 64 7.59 -6.88 18.90
N ASP A 65 8.61 -6.04 18.71
CA ASP A 65 8.55 -4.57 18.78
C ASP A 65 7.66 -3.95 17.68
N LYS A 66 7.56 -4.57 16.51
CA LYS A 66 6.76 -4.06 15.37
C LYS A 66 5.42 -4.76 15.23
N ALA A 67 5.34 -6.03 15.60
CA ALA A 67 4.17 -6.87 15.43
C ALA A 67 2.94 -6.27 16.10
N GLY A 68 3.08 -5.72 17.32
CA GLY A 68 1.96 -5.07 18.03
C GLY A 68 1.34 -3.92 17.24
N LEU A 69 2.16 -3.02 16.68
CA LEU A 69 1.69 -1.90 15.85
C LEU A 69 0.99 -2.40 14.58
N LEU A 70 1.60 -3.34 13.86
CA LEU A 70 1.08 -3.84 12.59
C LEU A 70 -0.24 -4.60 12.77
N ILE A 71 -0.33 -5.46 13.79
CA ILE A 71 -1.55 -6.19 14.14
C ILE A 71 -2.65 -5.21 14.58
N GLY A 72 -2.31 -4.23 15.42
CA GLY A 72 -3.25 -3.20 15.86
C GLY A 72 -3.78 -2.36 14.70
N PHE A 73 -2.93 -2.03 13.72
CA PHE A 73 -3.34 -1.35 12.50
C PHE A 73 -4.32 -2.20 11.67
N ILE A 74 -4.00 -3.47 11.41
CA ILE A 74 -4.87 -4.39 10.66
C ILE A 74 -6.24 -4.51 11.37
N ALA A 75 -6.23 -4.74 12.68
CA ALA A 75 -7.46 -4.82 13.47
C ALA A 75 -8.28 -3.53 13.41
N GLY A 76 -7.64 -2.37 13.51
CA GLY A 76 -8.30 -1.07 13.40
C GLY A 76 -8.95 -0.83 12.04
N VAL A 77 -8.28 -1.23 10.94
CA VAL A 77 -8.87 -1.20 9.59
C VAL A 77 -10.09 -2.10 9.52
N LEU A 78 -9.97 -3.37 9.95
CA LEU A 78 -11.08 -4.34 9.87
C LEU A 78 -12.29 -3.88 10.68
N GLY A 79 -12.06 -3.41 11.92
CA GLY A 79 -13.12 -2.87 12.78
C GLY A 79 -13.82 -1.66 12.16
N SER A 80 -13.06 -0.76 11.53
CA SER A 80 -13.62 0.41 10.84
C SER A 80 -14.34 0.07 9.53
N ASN A 81 -14.24 -1.17 9.04
CA ASN A 81 -14.81 -1.63 7.78
C ASN A 81 -15.65 -2.92 7.96
N GLN A 82 -16.27 -3.11 9.13
CA GLN A 82 -16.99 -4.34 9.52
C GLN A 82 -17.83 -4.99 8.40
N PRO A 83 -18.72 -4.28 7.67
CA PRO A 83 -19.56 -4.89 6.64
C PRO A 83 -18.78 -5.48 5.45
N ARG A 84 -17.52 -5.11 5.29
CA ARG A 84 -16.63 -5.54 4.20
C ARG A 84 -15.37 -6.25 4.71
N ALA A 85 -15.25 -6.49 6.02
CA ALA A 85 -14.03 -7.02 6.63
C ALA A 85 -13.62 -8.38 6.05
N GLU A 86 -14.58 -9.27 5.77
CA GLU A 86 -14.32 -10.57 5.15
C GLU A 86 -13.61 -10.43 3.79
N LYS A 87 -14.02 -9.45 2.98
CA LYS A 87 -13.41 -9.17 1.67
C LYS A 87 -11.99 -8.59 1.77
N LEU A 88 -11.56 -8.18 2.96
CA LEU A 88 -10.23 -7.63 3.21
C LEU A 88 -9.25 -8.68 3.77
N ILE A 89 -9.70 -9.90 4.03
CA ILE A 89 -8.87 -11.00 4.56
C ILE A 89 -8.88 -12.24 3.67
N THR A 90 -9.58 -12.18 2.53
CA THR A 90 -9.70 -13.25 1.53
C THR A 90 -8.96 -12.84 0.26
#